data_AF-A0A1U8BWI6-F1
#
_entry.id   AF-A0A1U8BWI6-F1
#
_cell.length_a   1.000
_cell.length_b   1.000
_cell.length_c   1.000
_cell.angle_alpha   90.00
_cell.angle_beta   90.00
_cell.angle_gamma   90.00
#
_symmetry.space_group_name_H-M   'P 1'
#
loop_
_entity.id
_entity.type
_entity.pdbx_description
1 polymer ?
#
loop_
_entity_poly.entity_id
_entity_poly.type
_entity_poly.pdbx_seq_one_letter_code
_entity_poly.pdbx_strand_id
1 'polypeptide(L)'
;MAGKPVLHYFDGRGRMEPVRWLLAAAGVEFEEKFLKTRDDLARLRNGKDKDLNAPKRVCSRSFKIRHDNACLFFSIDMYAEGVADLELMVLYFPHMPPGEKDAALATIKDKAQNRYFPAYEKVSASCLTFGAFRGSLPILLSEALICLLQALRTRVSNLPTVKKFLQPGSQRKPFDDAECVESAKKIFS
;
A
#
# COMPACT_ATOMS: atom_id res chain seq x y z
N MET A 1 -25.86 -6.96 7.60
CA MET A 1 -24.54 -7.18 8.23
C MET A 1 -23.51 -7.14 7.12
N ALA A 2 -22.58 -6.19 7.12
CA ALA A 2 -21.53 -6.17 6.10
C ALA A 2 -20.60 -7.36 6.33
N GLY A 3 -20.51 -8.26 5.34
CA GLY A 3 -19.58 -9.40 5.40
C GLY A 3 -18.12 -8.94 5.44
N LYS A 4 -17.20 -9.84 5.79
CA LYS A 4 -15.77 -9.56 5.74
C LYS A 4 -15.36 -9.13 4.32
N PRO A 5 -14.52 -8.09 4.15
CA PRO A 5 -13.98 -7.75 2.84
C PRO A 5 -13.21 -8.94 2.25
N VAL A 6 -13.45 -9.24 0.97
CA VAL A 6 -12.74 -10.30 0.24
C VAL A 6 -11.84 -9.64 -0.81
N LEU A 7 -10.53 -9.87 -0.69
CA LEU A 7 -9.52 -9.38 -1.62
C LEU A 7 -9.26 -10.43 -2.69
N HIS A 8 -9.57 -10.10 -3.95
CA HIS A 8 -9.27 -10.96 -5.09
C HIS A 8 -7.99 -10.49 -5.77
N TYR A 9 -6.91 -11.27 -5.67
CA TYR A 9 -5.61 -10.95 -6.25
C TYR A 9 -4.75 -12.20 -6.42
N PHE A 10 -3.57 -12.11 -7.04
CA PHE A 10 -2.62 -13.24 -6.99
C PHE A 10 -1.91 -13.30 -5.64
N ASP A 11 -1.28 -14.44 -5.34
CA ASP A 11 -0.52 -14.62 -4.10
C ASP A 11 0.85 -13.94 -4.18
N GLY A 12 0.84 -12.62 -4.01
CA GLY A 12 2.01 -11.76 -4.03
C GLY A 12 1.68 -10.35 -3.53
N ARG A 13 2.68 -9.48 -3.46
CA ARG A 13 2.47 -8.09 -3.00
C ARG A 13 1.64 -7.33 -4.00
N GLY A 14 2.21 -7.13 -5.19
CA GLY A 14 1.57 -6.38 -6.26
C GLY A 14 1.00 -5.03 -5.80
N ARG A 15 -0.11 -4.63 -6.41
CA ARG A 15 -0.87 -3.43 -6.02
C ARG A 15 -1.84 -3.65 -4.87
N MET A 16 -1.92 -4.88 -4.35
CA MET A 16 -2.83 -5.24 -3.25
C MET A 16 -2.18 -5.05 -1.88
N GLU A 17 -0.84 -5.03 -1.81
CA GLU A 17 -0.11 -4.89 -0.55
C GLU A 17 -0.49 -3.61 0.23
N PRO A 18 -0.60 -2.41 -0.38
CA PRO A 18 -1.07 -1.22 0.34
C PRO A 18 -2.47 -1.38 0.95
N VAL A 19 -3.36 -2.12 0.28
CA VAL A 19 -4.72 -2.39 0.76
C VAL A 19 -4.69 -3.33 1.96
N ARG A 20 -3.85 -4.37 1.93
CA ARG A 20 -3.64 -5.25 3.10
C ARG A 20 -3.12 -4.48 4.30
N TRP A 21 -2.14 -3.60 4.08
CA TRP A 21 -1.61 -2.71 5.12
C TRP A 21 -2.67 -1.79 5.69
N LEU A 22 -3.51 -1.19 4.84
CA LEU A 22 -4.57 -0.29 5.27
C LEU A 22 -5.64 -1.01 6.12
N LEU A 23 -6.13 -2.17 5.66
CA LEU A 23 -7.12 -2.96 6.38
C LEU A 23 -6.56 -3.49 7.71
N ALA A 24 -5.33 -3.98 7.70
CA ALA A 24 -4.66 -4.46 8.90
C ALA A 24 -4.42 -3.32 9.91
N ALA A 25 -3.98 -2.14 9.46
CA ALA A 25 -3.80 -0.97 10.32
C ALA A 25 -5.13 -0.52 10.95
N ALA A 26 -6.22 -0.57 10.18
CA ALA A 26 -7.58 -0.30 10.64
C ALA A 26 -8.18 -1.39 11.54
N GLY A 27 -7.49 -2.53 11.73
CA GLY A 27 -7.98 -3.66 12.52
C GLY A 27 -9.14 -4.40 11.86
N VAL A 28 -9.32 -4.25 10.55
CA VAL A 28 -10.39 -4.91 9.79
C VAL A 28 -9.91 -6.29 9.34
N GLU A 29 -10.62 -7.35 9.75
CA GLU A 29 -10.36 -8.70 9.24
C GLU A 29 -10.84 -8.83 7.79
N PHE A 30 -10.02 -9.40 6.93
CA PHE A 30 -10.33 -9.63 5.52
C PHE A 30 -9.95 -11.03 5.08
N GLU A 31 -10.62 -11.51 4.04
CA GLU A 31 -10.35 -12.78 3.38
C GLU A 31 -9.62 -12.54 2.06
N GLU A 32 -8.84 -13.51 1.60
CA GLU A 32 -8.14 -13.44 0.31
C GLU A 32 -8.57 -14.61 -0.58
N LYS A 33 -8.92 -14.30 -1.83
CA LYS A 33 -9.16 -15.29 -2.88
C LYS A 33 -8.10 -15.14 -3.95
N PHE A 34 -7.22 -16.15 -4.02
CA PHE A 34 -6.08 -16.11 -4.91
C PHE A 34 -6.43 -16.49 -6.34
N LEU A 35 -6.04 -15.63 -7.29
CA LEU A 35 -6.06 -15.93 -8.71
C LEU A 35 -4.86 -16.80 -9.03
N LYS A 36 -5.09 -17.91 -9.72
CA LYS A 36 -4.04 -18.84 -10.15
C LYS A 36 -3.90 -18.87 -11.67
N THR A 37 -4.99 -18.62 -12.37
CA THR A 37 -5.07 -18.74 -13.83
C THR A 37 -5.65 -17.49 -14.48
N ARG A 38 -5.39 -17.34 -15.79
CA ARG A 38 -6.02 -16.32 -16.62
C ARG A 38 -7.54 -16.48 -16.69
N ASP A 39 -8.04 -17.71 -16.58
CA ASP A 39 -9.48 -18.00 -16.57
C ASP A 39 -10.14 -17.44 -15.31
N ASP A 40 -9.48 -17.49 -14.15
CA ASP A 40 -9.96 -16.88 -12.91
C ASP A 40 -10.12 -15.36 -13.09
N LEU A 41 -9.13 -14.71 -13.71
CA LEU A 41 -9.19 -13.28 -14.04
C LEU A 41 -10.33 -12.98 -15.03
N ALA A 42 -10.53 -13.82 -16.04
CA ALA A 42 -11.61 -13.68 -17.01
C ALA A 42 -13.00 -13.84 -16.37
N ARG A 43 -13.17 -14.78 -15.43
CA ARG A 43 -14.40 -14.97 -14.66
C ARG A 43 -14.73 -13.74 -13.81
N LEU A 44 -13.73 -13.18 -13.13
CA LEU A 44 -13.87 -11.92 -12.39
C LEU A 44 -14.25 -10.75 -13.30
N ARG A 45 -13.58 -10.61 -14.45
CA ARG A 45 -13.85 -9.51 -15.39
C ARG A 45 -15.27 -9.56 -15.94
N ASN A 46 -15.78 -10.77 -16.19
CA ASN A 46 -17.09 -11.01 -16.75
C ASN A 46 -18.21 -11.05 -15.69
N GLY A 47 -17.90 -10.83 -14.41
CA GLY A 47 -18.88 -10.86 -13.31
C GLY A 47 -19.54 -12.23 -13.12
N LYS A 48 -18.90 -13.30 -13.61
CA LYS A 48 -19.43 -14.68 -13.52
C LYS A 48 -19.05 -15.37 -12.21
N ASP A 49 -18.27 -14.69 -11.36
CA ASP A 49 -17.96 -15.17 -10.03
C ASP A 49 -19.16 -14.91 -9.10
N LYS A 50 -19.77 -16.00 -8.64
CA LYS A 50 -21.04 -15.98 -7.89
C LYS A 50 -20.88 -15.46 -6.46
N ASP A 51 -19.65 -15.27 -6.00
CA ASP A 51 -19.35 -14.77 -4.66
C ASP A 51 -19.28 -13.24 -4.58
N LEU A 52 -19.40 -12.52 -5.70
CA LEU A 52 -19.47 -11.06 -5.70
C LEU A 52 -20.90 -10.56 -5.47
N ASN A 53 -21.25 -10.42 -4.18
CA ASN A 53 -22.12 -9.33 -3.73
C ASN A 53 -21.32 -8.04 -3.48
N ALA A 54 -20.07 -7.96 -3.97
CA ALA A 54 -19.16 -6.85 -3.75
C ALA A 54 -19.28 -5.79 -4.87
N PRO A 55 -19.35 -4.49 -4.54
CA PRO A 55 -19.43 -3.44 -5.53
C PRO A 55 -18.13 -3.36 -6.35
N LYS A 56 -18.30 -3.10 -7.65
CA LYS A 56 -17.39 -2.54 -8.67
C LYS A 56 -15.90 -2.43 -8.31
N ARG A 57 -15.06 -3.00 -9.19
CA ARG A 57 -13.61 -2.77 -9.39
C ARG A 57 -13.04 -1.67 -8.49
N VAL A 58 -12.42 -2.07 -7.38
CA VAL A 58 -11.69 -1.12 -6.54
C VAL A 58 -10.31 -0.93 -7.16
N CYS A 59 -10.10 0.21 -7.82
CA CYS A 59 -8.74 0.62 -8.18
C CYS A 59 -7.99 0.92 -6.89
N SER A 60 -6.71 0.58 -6.78
CA SER A 60 -5.89 0.97 -5.62
C SER A 60 -5.95 2.48 -5.36
N ARG A 61 -6.11 3.29 -6.42
CA ARG A 61 -6.31 4.76 -6.37
C ARG A 61 -7.72 5.20 -5.93
N SER A 62 -8.68 4.29 -5.81
CA SER A 62 -10.06 4.62 -5.39
C SER A 62 -10.23 4.64 -3.88
N PHE A 63 -9.27 4.13 -3.10
CA PHE A 63 -9.25 4.28 -1.65
C PHE A 63 -8.84 5.72 -1.29
N LYS A 64 -9.81 6.63 -1.29
CA LYS A 64 -9.60 8.01 -0.82
C LYS A 64 -9.72 8.06 0.70
N ILE A 65 -8.65 8.40 1.39
CA ILE A 65 -8.71 8.82 2.80
C ILE A 65 -9.30 10.22 2.81
N ARG A 66 -10.61 10.34 3.03
CA ARG A 66 -11.28 11.64 3.11
C ARG A 66 -10.97 12.27 4.47
N HIS A 67 -10.54 13.53 4.44
CA HIS A 67 -10.33 14.33 5.64
C HIS A 67 -11.18 15.60 5.54
N ASP A 68 -11.78 16.02 6.66
CA ASP A 68 -12.72 17.17 6.69
C ASP A 68 -12.00 18.51 6.48
N ASN A 69 -10.72 18.57 6.83
CA ASN A 69 -9.85 19.71 6.51
C ASN A 69 -9.31 19.58 5.09
N ALA A 70 -9.80 20.44 4.17
CA ALA A 70 -9.39 20.46 2.77
C ALA A 70 -7.88 20.67 2.58
N CYS A 71 -7.24 21.52 3.38
CA CYS A 71 -5.80 21.77 3.29
C CYS A 71 -4.97 20.54 3.68
N LEU A 72 -5.42 19.79 4.69
CA LEU A 72 -4.78 18.54 5.09
C LEU A 72 -5.03 17.44 4.04
N PHE A 73 -6.23 17.40 3.45
CA PHE A 73 -6.57 16.46 2.37
C PHE A 73 -5.68 16.65 1.13
N PHE A 74 -5.51 17.88 0.63
CA PHE A 74 -4.62 18.16 -0.50
C PHE A 74 -3.17 17.77 -0.22
N SER A 75 -2.70 17.99 1.01
CA SER A 75 -1.36 17.60 1.43
C SER A 75 -1.22 16.08 1.41
N ILE A 76 -2.18 15.34 1.97
CA ILE A 76 -2.20 13.87 1.99
C ILE A 76 -2.17 13.30 0.57
N ASP A 77 -3.01 13.80 -0.34
CA ASP A 77 -3.06 13.32 -1.73
C ASP A 77 -1.71 13.54 -2.44
N MET A 78 -1.09 14.72 -2.28
CA MET A 78 0.21 15.01 -2.88
C MET A 78 1.31 14.06 -2.38
N TYR A 79 1.35 13.79 -1.07
CA TYR A 79 2.34 12.85 -0.51
C TYR A 79 2.02 11.40 -0.88
N ALA A 80 0.76 11.00 -0.89
CA ALA A 80 0.34 9.66 -1.29
C ALA A 80 0.74 9.37 -2.75
N GLU A 81 0.56 10.33 -3.66
CA GLU A 81 1.02 10.21 -5.04
C GLU A 81 2.55 10.13 -5.13
N GLY A 82 3.28 10.92 -4.33
CA GLY A 82 4.74 10.84 -4.28
C GLY A 82 5.26 9.48 -3.76
N VAL A 83 4.57 8.88 -2.79
CA VAL A 83 4.89 7.51 -2.31
C VAL A 83 4.54 6.49 -3.40
N ALA A 84 3.39 6.63 -4.06
CA ALA A 84 2.95 5.74 -5.12
C ALA A 84 3.92 5.72 -6.30
N ASP A 85 4.49 6.86 -6.67
CA ASP A 85 5.51 6.95 -7.72
C ASP A 85 6.76 6.13 -7.39
N LEU A 86 7.26 6.25 -6.15
CA LEU A 86 8.41 5.46 -5.70
C LEU A 86 8.06 3.97 -5.56
N GLU A 87 6.87 3.67 -5.03
CA GLU A 87 6.36 2.30 -4.89
C GLU A 87 6.23 1.61 -6.25
N LEU A 88 5.73 2.29 -7.28
CA LEU A 88 5.64 1.75 -8.64
C LEU A 88 7.02 1.32 -9.16
N MET A 89 8.08 2.11 -8.92
CA MET A 89 9.43 1.74 -9.34
C MET A 89 9.91 0.45 -8.64
N VAL A 90 9.63 0.33 -7.33
CA VAL A 90 9.95 -0.87 -6.54
C VAL A 90 9.10 -2.07 -6.98
N LEU A 91 7.82 -1.84 -7.31
CA LEU A 91 6.89 -2.86 -7.74
C LEU A 91 7.30 -3.51 -9.07
N TYR A 92 7.79 -2.71 -10.03
CA TYR A 92 8.25 -3.24 -11.32
C TYR A 92 9.64 -3.90 -11.25
N PHE A 93 10.41 -3.67 -10.19
CA PHE A 93 11.77 -4.18 -10.05
C PHE A 93 11.94 -5.70 -10.23
N PRO A 94 11.08 -6.56 -9.64
CA PRO A 94 11.18 -8.01 -9.83
C PRO A 94 11.00 -8.44 -11.29
N HIS A 95 10.19 -7.68 -12.06
CA HIS A 95 9.82 -7.98 -13.44
C HIS A 95 10.83 -7.50 -14.48
N MET A 96 11.83 -6.71 -14.09
CA MET A 96 12.86 -6.22 -15.01
C MET A 96 13.84 -7.32 -15.45
N PRO A 97 14.43 -7.21 -16.65
CA PRO A 97 15.46 -8.15 -17.09
C PRO A 97 16.72 -8.05 -16.22
N PRO A 98 17.46 -9.15 -15.98
CA PRO A 98 18.59 -9.16 -15.04
C PRO A 98 19.66 -8.09 -15.32
N GLY A 99 19.95 -7.81 -16.59
CA GLY A 99 20.97 -6.83 -16.98
C GLY A 99 20.62 -5.37 -16.66
N GLU A 100 19.35 -5.05 -16.39
CA GLU A 100 18.89 -3.70 -16.07
C GLU A 100 18.66 -3.47 -14.57
N LYS A 101 18.64 -4.54 -13.76
CA LYS A 101 18.30 -4.48 -12.33
C LYS A 101 19.25 -3.60 -11.54
N ASP A 102 20.56 -3.69 -11.78
CA ASP A 102 21.53 -2.91 -11.00
C ASP A 102 21.40 -1.40 -11.26
N ALA A 103 21.24 -1.02 -12.54
CA ALA A 103 21.01 0.37 -12.92
C ALA A 103 19.67 0.91 -12.40
N ALA A 104 18.62 0.10 -12.46
CA ALA A 104 17.32 0.44 -11.90
C ALA A 104 17.38 0.60 -10.38
N LEU A 105 18.08 -0.29 -9.67
CA LEU A 105 18.27 -0.21 -8.22
C LEU A 105 19.04 1.06 -7.82
N ALA A 106 20.09 1.42 -8.56
CA ALA A 106 20.82 2.66 -8.36
C ALA A 106 19.89 3.88 -8.53
N THR A 107 19.07 3.89 -9.58
CA THR A 107 18.10 4.96 -9.85
C THR A 107 17.04 5.08 -8.76
N ILE A 108 16.52 3.94 -8.27
CA ILE A 108 15.52 3.92 -7.18
C ILE A 108 16.13 4.50 -5.90
N LYS A 109 17.36 4.08 -5.56
CA LYS A 109 18.08 4.58 -4.38
C LYS A 109 18.35 6.08 -4.50
N ASP A 110 18.82 6.53 -5.65
CA ASP A 110 19.08 7.95 -5.92
C ASP A 110 17.81 8.79 -5.76
N LYS A 111 16.70 8.41 -6.42
CA LYS A 111 15.43 9.12 -6.29
C LYS A 111 14.89 9.10 -4.85
N ALA A 112 15.02 7.98 -4.14
CA ALA A 112 14.62 7.89 -2.74
C ALA A 112 15.40 8.89 -1.87
N GLN A 113 16.73 8.92 -2.00
CA GLN A 113 17.62 9.74 -1.18
C GLN A 113 17.58 11.23 -1.56
N ASN A 114 17.53 11.55 -2.85
CA ASN A 114 17.73 12.92 -3.32
C ASN A 114 16.44 13.66 -3.66
N ARG A 115 15.33 12.95 -3.88
CA ARG A 115 14.04 13.55 -4.24
C ARG A 115 12.99 13.36 -3.16
N TYR A 116 12.72 12.11 -2.77
CA TYR A 116 11.56 11.77 -1.95
C TYR A 116 11.83 12.01 -0.45
N PHE A 117 12.89 11.43 0.13
CA PHE A 117 13.19 11.60 1.55
C PHE A 117 13.35 13.06 1.97
N PRO A 118 14.08 13.93 1.23
CA PRO A 118 14.20 15.34 1.60
C PRO A 118 12.87 16.08 1.54
N ALA A 119 12.00 15.73 0.58
CA ALA A 119 10.66 16.33 0.45
C ALA A 119 9.77 15.98 1.66
N TYR A 120 9.82 14.73 2.13
CA TYR A 120 9.08 14.33 3.34
C TYR A 120 9.71 14.95 4.61
N GLU A 121 11.04 14.96 4.75
CA GLU A 121 11.69 15.56 5.91
C GLU A 121 11.41 17.06 6.04
N LYS A 122 11.39 17.81 4.94
CA LYS A 122 11.10 19.25 4.96
C LYS A 122 9.72 19.58 5.54
N VAL A 123 8.74 18.72 5.30
CA VAL A 123 7.35 18.92 5.72
C VAL A 123 7.16 18.47 7.17
N SER A 124 8.00 17.53 7.62
CA SER A 124 8.03 17.03 9.00
C SER A 124 8.33 18.14 9.99
N ALA A 125 9.28 19.01 9.61
CA ALA A 125 9.67 20.16 10.39
C ALA A 125 8.54 21.19 10.51
N SER A 126 7.72 21.37 9.47
CA SER A 126 6.55 22.26 9.54
C SER A 126 5.38 21.65 10.30
N CYS A 127 5.17 20.33 10.26
CA CYS A 127 4.04 19.69 10.93
C CYS A 127 4.21 19.68 12.47
N LEU A 128 5.45 19.59 12.96
CA LEU A 128 5.79 19.79 14.37
C LEU A 128 5.44 21.19 14.89
N THR A 129 5.35 22.21 14.02
CA THR A 129 4.96 23.56 14.42
C THR A 129 3.44 23.79 14.46
N PHE A 130 2.62 22.86 13.95
CA PHE A 130 1.16 23.01 13.87
C PHE A 130 0.36 22.11 14.84
N GLY A 131 0.99 21.18 15.55
CA GLY A 131 0.32 20.14 16.35
C GLY A 131 0.23 20.39 17.85
N ALA A 132 -0.24 21.56 18.27
CA ALA A 132 -0.69 21.82 19.65
C ALA A 132 -2.22 21.85 19.78
N PHE A 133 -2.95 21.06 18.97
CA PHE A 133 -4.41 21.01 19.04
C PHE A 133 -4.91 19.62 19.45
N ARG A 134 -5.43 19.56 20.68
CA ARG A 134 -6.17 18.45 21.27
C ARG A 134 -7.52 18.26 20.56
N GLY A 135 -7.89 17.02 20.27
CA GLY A 135 -9.30 16.64 20.07
C GLY A 135 -9.56 15.40 19.23
N SER A 136 -10.08 14.34 19.88
CA SER A 136 -10.93 13.26 19.33
C SER A 136 -10.43 12.40 18.12
N LEU A 137 -10.01 11.18 18.48
CA LEU A 137 -10.16 9.87 17.79
C LEU A 137 -10.87 9.91 16.40
N PRO A 138 -10.16 10.09 15.27
CA PRO A 138 -9.64 8.99 14.45
C PRO A 138 -8.35 9.37 13.67
N ILE A 139 -7.32 9.87 14.36
CA ILE A 139 -6.17 10.58 13.76
C ILE A 139 -4.91 9.69 13.68
N LEU A 140 -5.03 8.45 13.19
CA LEU A 140 -3.88 7.52 13.15
C LEU A 140 -3.27 7.27 11.76
N LEU A 141 -3.73 7.95 10.71
CA LEU A 141 -3.14 7.85 9.38
C LEU A 141 -2.80 9.20 8.71
N SER A 142 -3.31 10.34 9.19
CA SER A 142 -3.08 11.65 8.54
C SER A 142 -2.00 12.53 9.17
N GLU A 143 -1.77 12.48 10.49
CA GLU A 143 -0.73 13.34 11.12
C GLU A 143 0.65 12.68 11.17
N ALA A 144 0.72 11.42 10.75
CA ALA A 144 1.88 10.60 10.98
C ALA A 144 2.81 10.53 9.76
N LEU A 145 2.34 10.73 8.52
CA LEU A 145 3.11 10.34 7.31
C LEU A 145 4.50 11.02 7.15
N ILE A 146 4.83 12.00 7.98
CA ILE A 146 5.91 12.94 7.72
C ILE A 146 6.87 13.11 8.91
N CYS A 147 6.46 12.95 10.17
CA CYS A 147 7.26 13.34 11.34
C CYS A 147 8.44 12.41 11.72
N LEU A 148 9.51 12.41 10.91
CA LEU A 148 10.70 11.54 10.94
C LEU A 148 10.41 10.12 10.47
N LEU A 149 10.77 9.80 9.23
CA LEU A 149 10.68 8.45 8.64
C LEU A 149 11.17 7.32 9.58
N GLN A 150 12.11 7.59 10.49
CA GLN A 150 12.55 6.63 11.53
C GLN A 150 11.67 6.61 12.78
N ALA A 151 11.38 7.76 13.40
CA ALA A 151 10.54 7.81 14.61
C ALA A 151 9.09 7.44 14.31
N LEU A 152 8.58 7.88 13.16
CA LEU A 152 7.31 7.45 12.60
C LEU A 152 7.28 5.95 12.38
N ARG A 153 8.31 5.39 11.72
CA ARG A 153 8.38 3.95 11.49
C ARG A 153 8.26 3.19 12.81
N THR A 154 8.98 3.61 13.85
CA THR A 154 8.89 3.02 15.18
C THR A 154 7.50 3.18 15.80
N ARG A 155 6.89 4.37 15.73
CA ARG A 155 5.54 4.63 16.26
C ARG A 155 4.46 3.79 15.56
N VAL A 156 4.47 3.78 14.23
CA VAL A 156 3.52 3.01 13.40
C VAL A 156 3.74 1.51 13.61
N SER A 157 4.99 1.03 13.64
CA SER A 157 5.28 -0.38 13.89
C SER A 157 4.88 -0.85 15.29
N ASN A 158 4.80 0.08 16.25
CA ASN A 158 4.40 -0.21 17.63
C ASN A 158 2.88 -0.20 17.84
N LEU A 159 2.08 0.25 16.87
CA LEU A 159 0.62 0.14 16.95
C LEU A 159 0.22 -1.33 17.07
N PRO A 160 -0.66 -1.73 17.99
CA PRO A 160 -0.98 -3.15 18.23
C PRO A 160 -1.42 -3.90 16.97
N THR A 161 -2.23 -3.25 16.13
CA THR A 161 -2.76 -3.81 14.88
C THR A 161 -1.65 -4.02 13.84
N VAL A 162 -0.81 -3.00 13.63
CA VAL A 162 0.34 -3.06 12.71
C VAL A 162 1.40 -4.03 13.21
N LYS A 163 1.66 -4.06 14.53
CA LYS A 163 2.59 -5.00 15.15
C LYS A 163 2.15 -6.44 14.92
N LYS A 164 0.85 -6.74 15.06
CA LYS A 164 0.27 -8.04 14.71
C LYS A 164 0.45 -8.35 13.22
N PHE A 165 0.27 -7.37 12.34
CA PHE A 165 0.50 -7.54 10.90
C PHE A 165 1.98 -7.70 10.52
N LEU A 166 2.90 -7.22 11.35
CA LEU A 166 4.34 -7.40 11.15
C LEU A 166 4.86 -8.75 11.66
N GLN A 167 4.09 -9.45 12.51
CA GLN A 167 4.47 -10.75 13.04
C GLN A 167 4.46 -11.84 11.94
N PRO A 168 5.31 -12.89 12.08
CA PRO A 168 5.25 -14.06 11.23
C PRO A 168 3.86 -14.72 11.25
N GLY A 169 3.39 -15.20 10.09
CA GLY A 169 2.06 -15.82 9.96
C GLY A 169 0.90 -14.83 9.72
N SER A 170 1.19 -13.53 9.64
CA SER A 170 0.23 -12.54 9.16
C SER A 170 -0.03 -12.69 7.65
N GLN A 171 -1.08 -12.03 7.14
CA GLN A 171 -1.40 -11.99 5.72
C GLN A 171 -0.44 -11.09 4.90
N ARG A 172 0.62 -10.54 5.52
CA ARG A 172 1.65 -9.75 4.85
C ARG A 172 2.43 -10.62 3.88
N LYS A 173 2.61 -10.16 2.63
CA LYS A 173 3.29 -10.96 1.60
C LYS A 173 4.81 -10.73 1.58
N PRO A 174 5.61 -11.77 1.29
CA PRO A 174 7.06 -11.62 1.11
C PRO A 174 7.37 -10.76 -0.13
N PHE A 175 8.64 -10.43 -0.36
CA PHE A 175 9.02 -9.82 -1.63
C PHE A 175 8.74 -10.79 -2.78
N ASP A 176 8.30 -10.26 -3.92
CA ASP A 176 7.98 -11.09 -5.07
C ASP A 176 9.26 -11.73 -5.61
N ASP A 177 9.30 -13.07 -5.58
CA ASP A 177 10.38 -13.89 -6.12
C ASP A 177 10.12 -14.26 -7.58
N ALA A 178 11.01 -15.08 -8.16
CA ALA A 178 10.87 -15.49 -9.56
C ALA A 178 9.58 -16.30 -9.79
N GLU A 179 9.15 -17.13 -8.84
CA GLU A 179 7.93 -17.94 -8.93
C GLU A 179 6.67 -17.07 -8.91
N CYS A 180 6.64 -16.08 -8.03
CA CYS A 180 5.58 -15.07 -7.95
C CYS A 180 5.49 -14.26 -9.25
N VAL A 181 6.63 -13.83 -9.80
CA VAL A 181 6.70 -13.11 -11.08
C VAL A 181 6.15 -13.97 -12.22
N GLU A 182 6.52 -15.24 -12.31
CA GLU A 182 6.01 -16.16 -13.33
C GLU A 182 4.51 -16.43 -13.16
N SER A 183 4.03 -16.58 -11.93
CA SER A 183 2.61 -16.74 -11.62
C SER A 183 1.81 -15.50 -12.03
N ALA A 184 2.32 -14.30 -11.72
CA ALA A 184 1.73 -13.05 -12.14
C ALA A 184 1.68 -12.94 -13.68
N LYS A 185 2.77 -13.29 -14.38
CA LYS A 185 2.78 -13.32 -15.86
C LYS A 185 1.68 -14.24 -16.39
N LYS A 186 1.57 -15.49 -15.91
CA LYS A 186 0.53 -16.44 -16.37
C LYS A 186 -0.90 -15.92 -16.20
N ILE A 187 -1.15 -15.13 -15.16
CA ILE A 187 -2.49 -14.58 -14.86
C ILE A 187 -2.79 -13.35 -15.73
N PHE A 188 -1.81 -12.46 -15.92
CA PHE A 188 -2.00 -11.15 -16.54
C PHE A 188 -1.52 -11.02 -17.99
N SER A 189 -0.83 -12.02 -18.56
CA SER A 189 -0.45 -12.09 -19.98
C SER A 189 -1.62 -12.49 -20.89
#